data_AF-A0A7S3M6U5-F1
#
_entry.id   AF-A0A7S3M6U5-F1
#
_cell.length_a   1.000
_cell.length_b   1.000
_cell.length_c   1.000
_cell.angle_alpha   90.00
_cell.angle_beta   90.00
_cell.angle_gamma   90.00
#
_symmetry.space_group_name_H-M   'P 1'
#
loop_
_entity.id
_entity.type
_entity.pdbx_description
1 polymer ?
#
loop_
_entity_poly.entity_id
_entity_poly.type
_entity_poly.pdbx_seq_one_letter_code
_entity_poly.pdbx_strand_id
1 'polypeptide(L)'
;VFALFSIARSSFTAMKLLVVVLTIALASAFRSKRIAQLTTSTFNETVSTEQLLLVSFNAPWCAHCKKLTTELNGAAEDLAELGITAKLATVDVSAKDNEKIAAQEGIK
;
A
#
# COMPACT_ATOMS: atom_id res chain seq x y z
N VAL A 1 -34.81 0.47 41.14
CA VAL A 1 -34.80 0.71 39.67
C VAL A 1 -33.63 1.60 39.23
N PHE A 2 -33.38 2.77 39.84
CA PHE A 2 -32.28 3.67 39.45
C PHE A 2 -30.84 3.13 39.61
N ALA A 3 -30.53 2.38 40.69
CA ALA A 3 -29.19 1.82 40.90
C ALA A 3 -28.83 0.69 39.90
N LEU A 4 -29.84 -0.09 39.48
CA LEU A 4 -29.68 -1.15 38.47
C LEU A 4 -29.46 -0.57 37.06
N PHE A 5 -30.05 0.60 36.78
CA PHE A 5 -29.76 1.36 35.55
C PHE A 5 -28.36 1.97 35.53
N SER A 6 -27.82 2.37 36.69
CA SER A 6 -26.45 2.91 36.80
C SER A 6 -25.38 1.84 36.55
N ILE A 7 -25.57 0.64 37.10
CA ILE A 7 -24.65 -0.51 36.91
C ILE A 7 -24.70 -1.03 35.46
N ALA A 8 -25.89 -1.07 34.86
CA ALA A 8 -26.04 -1.43 33.44
C ALA A 8 -25.38 -0.40 32.51
N ARG A 9 -25.57 0.91 32.76
CA ARG A 9 -24.98 1.98 31.96
C ARG A 9 -23.44 2.03 32.07
N SER A 10 -22.89 1.76 33.26
CA SER A 10 -21.45 1.62 33.50
C SER A 10 -20.82 0.44 32.74
N SER A 11 -21.50 -0.71 32.75
CA SER A 11 -21.09 -1.92 32.01
C SER A 11 -21.13 -1.73 30.49
N PHE A 12 -22.18 -1.07 29.98
CA PHE A 12 -22.30 -0.74 28.56
C PHE A 12 -21.29 0.31 28.09
N THR A 13 -20.88 1.27 28.94
CA THR A 13 -19.83 2.24 28.60
C THR A 13 -18.44 1.61 28.56
N ALA A 14 -18.11 0.72 29.51
CA ALA A 14 -16.83 0.01 29.53
C ALA A 14 -16.68 -0.95 28.35
N MET A 15 -17.75 -1.66 27.99
CA MET A 15 -17.79 -2.54 26.82
C MET A 15 -17.60 -1.75 25.51
N LYS A 16 -18.27 -0.60 25.36
CA LYS A 16 -18.08 0.27 24.19
C LYS A 16 -16.66 0.83 24.11
N LEU A 17 -16.06 1.21 25.23
CA LEU A 17 -14.69 1.72 25.26
C LEU A 17 -13.68 0.62 24.88
N LEU A 18 -13.89 -0.60 25.36
CA LEU A 18 -13.05 -1.75 25.01
C LEU A 18 -13.14 -2.11 23.52
N VAL A 19 -14.34 -2.07 22.94
CA VAL A 19 -14.56 -2.28 21.50
C VAL A 19 -13.89 -1.15 20.68
N VAL A 20 -14.00 0.10 21.12
CA VAL A 20 -13.36 1.24 20.44
C VAL A 20 -11.83 1.13 20.48
N VAL A 21 -11.24 0.78 21.62
CA VAL A 21 -9.79 0.55 21.74
C VAL A 21 -9.34 -0.62 20.85
N LEU A 22 -10.11 -1.71 20.79
CA LEU A 22 -9.82 -2.84 19.91
C LEU A 22 -9.90 -2.46 18.42
N THR A 23 -10.88 -1.62 18.02
CA THR A 23 -10.98 -1.13 16.64
C THR A 23 -9.86 -0.17 16.26
N ILE A 24 -9.39 0.66 17.18
CA ILE A 24 -8.25 1.56 16.95
C ILE A 24 -6.96 0.75 16.79
N ALA A 25 -6.77 -0.29 17.61
CA ALA A 25 -5.61 -1.18 17.51
C ALA A 25 -5.61 -2.02 16.22
N LEU A 26 -6.78 -2.44 15.73
CA LEU A 26 -6.86 -3.11 14.42
C LEU A 26 -6.53 -2.15 13.26
N ALA A 27 -6.92 -0.88 13.35
CA ALA A 27 -6.66 0.10 12.30
C ALA A 27 -5.15 0.34 12.05
N SER A 28 -4.32 0.28 13.10
CA SER A 28 -2.87 0.47 12.97
C SER A 28 -2.12 -0.75 12.40
N ALA A 29 -2.74 -1.94 12.42
CA ALA A 29 -2.14 -3.16 11.88
C ALA A 29 -2.26 -3.30 10.35
N PHE A 30 -3.13 -2.53 9.71
CA PHE A 30 -3.25 -2.48 8.25
C PHE A 30 -2.23 -1.51 7.64
N ARG A 31 -0.92 -1.82 7.72
CA ARG A 31 0.09 -1.11 6.91
C ARG A 31 -0.02 -1.63 5.47
N SER A 32 -0.81 -0.95 4.64
CA SER A 32 -0.97 -1.30 3.22
C SER A 32 0.34 -1.10 2.46
N LYS A 33 0.81 -2.14 1.75
CA LYS A 33 1.87 -2.04 0.74
C LYS A 33 1.58 -0.84 -0.17
N ARG A 34 2.47 0.16 -0.18
CA ARG A 34 2.21 1.47 -0.79
C ARG A 34 2.52 1.55 -2.29
N ILE A 35 3.34 0.64 -2.81
CA ILE A 35 3.72 0.63 -4.22
C ILE A 35 2.68 -0.14 -5.05
N ALA A 36 2.23 0.47 -6.16
CA ALA A 36 1.32 -0.15 -7.10
C ALA A 36 2.03 -1.18 -8.00
N GLN A 37 1.39 -2.31 -8.29
CA GLN A 37 1.88 -3.25 -9.31
C GLN A 37 1.16 -2.97 -10.62
N LEU A 38 1.92 -2.57 -11.65
CA LEU A 38 1.39 -2.30 -12.97
C LEU A 38 1.50 -3.53 -13.86
N THR A 39 0.51 -3.66 -14.73
CA THR A 39 0.42 -4.70 -15.77
C THR A 39 0.26 -4.02 -17.12
N THR A 40 0.35 -4.79 -18.20
CA THR A 40 0.14 -4.28 -19.57
C THR A 40 -1.17 -3.53 -19.76
N SER A 41 -2.23 -3.85 -19.00
CA SER A 41 -3.51 -3.15 -19.08
C SER A 41 -3.52 -1.80 -18.35
N THR A 42 -2.76 -1.65 -17.26
CA THR A 42 -2.80 -0.44 -16.40
C THR A 42 -1.63 0.51 -16.63
N PHE A 43 -0.55 0.04 -17.27
CA PHE A 43 0.70 0.79 -17.44
C PHE A 43 0.50 2.09 -18.22
N ASN A 44 -0.02 2.02 -19.45
CA ASN A 44 -0.18 3.20 -20.31
C ASN A 44 -1.09 4.28 -19.70
N GLU A 45 -2.17 3.86 -19.05
CA GLU A 45 -3.10 4.77 -18.37
C GLU A 45 -2.40 5.47 -17.19
N THR A 46 -1.68 4.70 -16.36
CA THR A 46 -1.00 5.24 -15.18
C THR A 46 0.12 6.20 -15.58
N VAL A 47 0.95 5.84 -16.56
CA VAL A 47 2.04 6.69 -17.06
C VAL A 47 1.52 7.99 -17.67
N SER A 48 0.34 7.97 -18.30
CA SER A 48 -0.27 9.17 -18.91
C SER A 48 -0.96 10.08 -17.90
N THR A 49 -1.44 9.53 -16.78
CA THR A 49 -2.25 10.26 -15.79
C THR A 49 -1.42 10.87 -14.68
N GLU A 50 -0.35 10.18 -14.26
CA GLU A 50 0.46 10.59 -13.12
C GLU A 50 1.54 11.58 -13.54
N GLN A 51 1.56 12.76 -12.92
CA GLN A 51 2.55 13.81 -13.22
C GLN A 51 3.96 13.42 -12.76
N LEU A 52 4.07 12.68 -11.66
CA LEU A 52 5.33 12.23 -11.09
C LEU A 52 5.21 10.77 -10.69
N LEU A 53 5.75 9.90 -11.55
CA LEU A 53 5.68 8.45 -11.41
C LEU A 53 7.08 7.85 -11.55
N LEU A 54 7.48 7.02 -10.58
CA LEU A 54 8.63 6.15 -10.73
C LEU A 54 8.14 4.72 -10.93
N VAL A 55 8.52 4.12 -12.07
CA VAL A 55 8.25 2.70 -12.34
C VAL A 55 9.54 1.90 -12.20
N SER A 56 9.53 0.89 -11.33
CA SER A 56 10.61 -0.07 -11.15
C SER A 56 10.28 -1.38 -11.86
N PHE A 57 11.01 -1.67 -12.93
CA PHE A 57 10.92 -2.93 -13.65
C PHE A 57 11.75 -3.98 -12.91
N ASN A 58 11.07 -4.92 -12.27
CA ASN A 58 11.68 -5.88 -11.35
C ASN A 58 11.39 -7.32 -11.75
N ALA A 59 12.10 -8.25 -11.13
CA ALA A 59 11.80 -9.67 -11.22
C ALA A 59 11.84 -10.31 -9.82
N PRO A 60 10.95 -11.26 -9.51
CA PRO A 60 10.85 -11.88 -8.19
C PRO A 60 12.09 -12.70 -7.80
N TRP A 61 12.84 -13.19 -8.79
CA TRP A 61 14.09 -13.94 -8.61
C TRP A 61 15.33 -13.05 -8.48
N CYS A 62 15.21 -11.75 -8.77
CA CYS A 62 16.32 -10.81 -8.72
C CYS A 62 16.53 -10.30 -7.29
N ALA A 63 17.59 -10.78 -6.63
CA ALA A 63 17.91 -10.40 -5.24
C ALA A 63 18.13 -8.89 -5.08
N HIS A 64 18.81 -8.25 -6.04
CA HIS A 64 19.04 -6.80 -6.01
C HIS A 64 17.74 -6.00 -6.14
N CYS A 65 16.82 -6.48 -6.98
CA CYS A 65 15.51 -5.87 -7.20
C CYS A 65 14.64 -5.98 -5.95
N LYS A 66 14.73 -7.09 -5.22
CA LYS A 66 14.02 -7.27 -3.94
C LYS A 66 14.48 -6.26 -2.91
N LYS A 67 15.79 -6.03 -2.78
CA LYS A 67 16.33 -5.00 -1.86
C LYS A 67 15.82 -3.62 -2.24
N LEU A 68 15.91 -3.25 -3.52
CA LEU A 68 15.42 -1.97 -4.01
C LEU A 68 13.91 -1.79 -3.77
N THR A 69 13.11 -2.84 -3.97
CA THR A 69 11.66 -2.81 -3.73
C THR A 69 11.35 -2.53 -2.26
N THR A 70 12.14 -3.06 -1.32
CA THR A 70 11.99 -2.74 0.11
C THR A 70 12.27 -1.25 0.37
N GLU A 71 13.36 -0.71 -0.16
CA GLU A 71 13.69 0.72 0.00
C GLU A 71 12.64 1.64 -0.62
N LEU A 72 12.11 1.27 -1.80
CA LEU A 72 11.02 2.02 -2.44
C LEU A 72 9.74 2.00 -1.61
N ASN A 73 9.47 0.95 -0.82
CA ASN A 73 8.28 0.94 0.04
C ASN A 73 8.46 1.91 1.20
N GLY A 74 9.66 2.00 1.78
CA GLY A 74 10.01 3.03 2.77
C GLY A 74 9.86 4.44 2.20
N ALA A 75 10.43 4.68 1.02
CA ALA A 75 10.28 5.97 0.34
C ALA A 75 8.81 6.32 0.05
N ALA A 76 7.96 5.33 -0.30
CA ALA A 76 6.54 5.57 -0.51
C ALA A 76 5.80 5.98 0.78
N GLU A 77 6.24 5.48 1.92
CA GLU A 77 5.72 5.89 3.23
C GLU A 77 6.19 7.30 3.57
N ASP A 78 7.48 7.61 3.40
CA ASP A 78 8.04 8.93 3.65
C ASP A 78 7.36 9.99 2.76
N LEU A 79 7.15 9.71 1.48
CA LEU A 79 6.44 10.60 0.56
C LEU A 79 5.00 10.86 1.00
N ALA A 80 4.30 9.82 1.48
CA ALA A 80 2.94 9.95 1.99
C ALA A 80 2.87 10.79 3.27
N GLU A 81 3.86 10.66 4.16
CA GLU A 81 3.96 11.45 5.40
C GLU A 81 4.29 12.92 5.11
N LEU A 82 5.08 13.19 4.06
CA LEU A 82 5.39 14.53 3.58
C LEU A 82 4.27 15.15 2.73
N GLY A 83 3.19 14.42 2.43
CA GLY A 83 2.09 14.88 1.59
C GLY A 83 2.49 15.05 0.10
N ILE A 84 3.56 14.40 -0.34
CA ILE A 84 4.04 14.45 -1.72
C ILE A 84 3.26 13.42 -2.55
N THR A 85 2.67 13.87 -3.66
CA THR A 85 1.78 13.05 -4.51
C THR A 85 2.52 12.15 -5.52
N ALA A 86 3.83 11.95 -5.37
CA ALA A 86 4.60 11.11 -6.26
C ALA A 86 4.18 9.64 -6.13
N LYS A 87 3.81 9.01 -7.25
CA LYS A 87 3.49 7.57 -7.25
C LYS A 87 4.73 6.72 -7.50
N LEU A 88 4.78 5.62 -6.76
CA LEU A 88 5.78 4.57 -6.92
C LEU A 88 5.06 3.31 -7.42
N ALA A 89 5.60 2.71 -8.48
CA ALA A 89 5.03 1.53 -9.10
C ALA A 89 6.11 0.49 -9.45
N THR A 90 5.69 -0.77 -9.57
CA THR A 90 6.54 -1.88 -10.03
C THR A 90 5.90 -2.63 -11.16
N VAL A 91 6.70 -3.08 -12.13
CA VAL A 91 6.31 -4.00 -13.20
C VAL A 91 7.15 -5.25 -13.08
N ASP A 92 6.50 -6.42 -13.02
CA ASP A 92 7.20 -7.70 -13.03
C ASP A 92 7.54 -8.09 -14.47
N VAL A 93 8.81 -8.03 -14.84
CA VAL A 93 9.28 -8.38 -16.20
C VAL A 93 9.39 -9.88 -16.42
N SER A 94 9.25 -10.70 -15.38
CA SER A 94 9.22 -12.17 -15.51
C SER A 94 7.84 -12.72 -15.89
N ALA A 95 6.80 -11.91 -15.76
CA ALA A 95 5.44 -12.27 -16.16
C ALA A 95 5.29 -12.16 -17.68
N LYS A 96 4.82 -13.25 -18.32
CA LYS A 96 4.60 -13.31 -19.78
C LYS A 96 3.74 -12.17 -20.31
N ASP A 97 2.72 -11.79 -19.54
CA ASP A 97 1.80 -10.74 -19.94
C ASP A 97 2.46 -9.36 -20.01
N ASN A 98 3.61 -9.16 -19.35
CA ASN A 98 4.34 -7.90 -19.28
C ASN A 98 5.52 -7.80 -20.27
N GLU A 99 5.77 -8.83 -21.08
CA GLU A 99 6.85 -8.86 -22.08
C GLU A 99 6.78 -7.65 -23.03
N LYS A 100 5.56 -7.23 -23.40
CA LYS A 100 5.33 -6.08 -24.28
C LYS A 100 5.85 -4.78 -23.67
N ILE A 101 5.61 -4.55 -22.37
CA ILE A 101 6.07 -3.33 -21.68
C ILE A 101 7.60 -3.34 -21.59
N ALA A 102 8.19 -4.47 -21.20
CA ALA A 102 9.64 -4.59 -21.11
C ALA A 102 10.32 -4.28 -22.44
N ALA A 103 9.78 -4.81 -23.55
CA ALA A 103 10.29 -4.52 -24.89
C ALA A 103 10.11 -3.05 -25.30
N GLN A 104 8.97 -2.43 -24.98
CA GLN A 104 8.68 -1.02 -25.28
C GLN A 104 9.67 -0.07 -24.59
N GLU A 105 9.99 -0.36 -23.33
CA GLU A 105 10.90 0.45 -22.50
C GLU A 105 12.37 0.04 -22.68
N GLY A 106 12.66 -0.90 -23.57
CA GLY A 106 14.03 -1.33 -23.91
C GLY A 106 14.71 -2.17 -22.82
N ILE A 107 13.95 -2.80 -21.94
CA ILE A 107 14.43 -3.64 -20.84
C ILE A 107 14.59 -5.07 -21.35
N LYS A 108 15.82 -5.57 -21.26
CA LYS A 108 16.23 -6.89 -21.75
C LYS A 108 16.44 -7.88 -20.62
#